data_AF-A0A7K1US40-F1
#
_entry.id   AF-A0A7K1US40-F1
#
_cell.length_a   1.000
_cell.length_b   1.000
_cell.length_c   1.000
_cell.angle_alpha   90.00
_cell.angle_beta   90.00
_cell.angle_gamma   90.00
#
_symmetry.space_group_name_H-M   'P 1'
#
loop_
_entity.id
_entity.type
_entity.pdbx_description
1 polymer ?
#
loop_
_entity_poly.entity_id
_entity_poly.type
_entity_poly.pdbx_seq_one_letter_code
_entity_poly.pdbx_strand_id
1 'polypeptide(L)'
;MNGATLFGASEIAVAALAVGTMIFGLSLARRHPAAGWSSVAGACAWLLAEGAFRIQSSLIMPRLAGHEHESARLIVGMLGEAVYFGLGGIGILLLFLAAVADRAPNSDQRPEPVALAGKLAGQAWRYYSARNQRGRRG
;
A
#
# COMPACT_ATOMS: atom_id res chain seq x y z
N MET A 1 -11.83 23.02 -25.12
CA MET A 1 -10.69 22.69 -24.22
C MET A 1 -10.21 21.30 -24.58
N ASN A 2 -9.00 21.18 -25.12
CA ASN A 2 -8.50 19.97 -25.77
C ASN A 2 -8.14 18.89 -24.73
N GLY A 3 -8.63 17.66 -24.91
CA GLY A 3 -8.37 16.55 -23.98
C GLY A 3 -6.88 16.28 -23.72
N ALA A 4 -6.00 16.58 -24.68
CA ALA A 4 -4.55 16.42 -24.54
C ALA A 4 -3.93 17.31 -23.44
N THR A 5 -4.44 18.51 -23.21
CA THR A 5 -3.91 19.41 -22.16
C THR A 5 -4.38 19.00 -20.76
N LEU A 6 -5.56 18.39 -20.65
CA LEU A 6 -6.08 17.86 -19.38
C LEU A 6 -5.29 16.62 -18.95
N PHE A 7 -4.98 15.72 -19.88
CA PHE A 7 -4.15 14.53 -19.62
C PHE A 7 -2.70 14.87 -19.24
N GLY A 8 -2.08 15.83 -19.93
CA GLY A 8 -0.73 16.29 -19.56
C GLY A 8 -0.68 16.98 -18.19
N ALA A 9 -1.71 17.76 -17.86
CA ALA A 9 -1.82 18.41 -16.56
C ALA A 9 -2.04 17.40 -15.42
N SER A 10 -2.82 16.34 -15.64
CA SER A 10 -3.02 15.30 -14.62
C SER A 10 -1.74 14.50 -14.36
N GLU A 11 -0.96 14.15 -15.39
CA GLU A 11 0.31 13.44 -15.19
C GLU A 11 1.32 14.25 -14.37
N ILE A 12 1.46 15.55 -14.67
CA ILE A 12 2.36 16.44 -13.93
C ILE A 12 1.88 16.60 -12.49
N ALA A 13 0.58 16.75 -12.26
CA ALA A 13 0.02 16.88 -10.93
C ALA A 13 0.28 15.63 -10.07
N VAL A 14 0.10 14.43 -10.64
CA VAL A 14 0.32 13.18 -9.89
C VAL A 14 1.80 12.95 -9.62
N ALA A 15 2.69 13.24 -10.58
CA ALA A 15 4.14 13.17 -10.36
C ALA A 15 4.60 14.16 -9.27
N ALA A 16 4.09 15.40 -9.30
CA ALA A 16 4.37 16.40 -8.27
C ALA A 16 3.85 15.94 -6.90
N LEU A 17 2.68 15.29 -6.85
CA LEU A 17 2.12 14.74 -5.63
C LEU A 17 3.02 13.63 -5.06
N ALA A 18 3.46 12.68 -5.89
CA ALA A 18 4.36 11.61 -5.46
C ALA A 18 5.70 12.14 -4.91
N VAL A 19 6.30 13.11 -5.61
CA VAL A 19 7.52 13.78 -5.14
C VAL A 19 7.27 14.54 -3.84
N GLY A 20 6.14 15.26 -3.75
CA GLY A 20 5.72 15.94 -2.53
C GLY A 20 5.52 14.98 -1.35
N THR A 21 4.85 13.84 -1.57
CA THR A 21 4.67 12.78 -0.57
C THR A 21 6.01 12.19 -0.12
N MET A 22 6.95 12.02 -1.04
CA MET A 22 8.29 11.52 -0.71
C MET A 22 9.08 12.54 0.14
N ILE A 23 9.08 13.83 -0.24
CA ILE A 23 9.73 14.90 0.53
C ILE A 23 9.09 15.03 1.91
N PHE A 24 7.77 15.01 1.97
CA PHE A 24 7.02 15.05 3.23
C PHE A 24 7.34 13.84 4.09
N GLY A 25 7.35 12.63 3.52
CA GLY A 25 7.69 11.39 4.21
C GLY A 25 9.12 11.40 4.77
N LEU A 26 10.10 11.91 4.02
CA LEU A 26 11.49 12.10 4.50
C LEU A 26 11.56 13.09 5.67
N SER A 27 10.78 14.17 5.61
CA SER A 27 10.70 15.13 6.72
C SER A 27 10.05 14.50 7.97
N LEU A 28 9.00 13.70 7.76
CA LEU A 28 8.23 13.02 8.78
C LEU A 28 9.04 11.90 9.45
N ALA A 29 9.89 11.20 8.70
CA ALA A 29 10.74 10.11 9.20
C ALA A 29 11.68 10.55 10.34
N ARG A 30 11.98 11.86 10.44
CA ARG A 30 12.78 12.42 11.54
C ARG A 30 12.04 12.41 12.89
N ARG A 31 10.71 12.49 12.88
CA ARG A 31 9.86 12.54 14.09
C ARG A 31 9.10 11.23 14.30
N HIS A 32 8.63 10.64 13.21
CA HIS A 32 7.81 9.42 13.18
C HIS A 32 8.40 8.46 12.13
N PRO A 33 9.45 7.69 12.48
CA PRO A 33 10.24 6.95 11.50
C PRO A 33 9.40 5.92 10.74
N ALA A 34 8.53 5.18 11.43
CA ALA A 34 7.67 4.18 10.78
C ALA A 34 6.71 4.81 9.75
N ALA A 35 6.04 5.90 10.12
CA ALA A 35 5.10 6.59 9.23
C ALA A 35 5.81 7.30 8.06
N GLY A 36 6.95 7.94 8.34
CA GLY A 36 7.76 8.59 7.33
C GLY A 36 8.33 7.62 6.30
N TRP A 37 8.96 6.54 6.74
CA TRP A 37 9.51 5.52 5.83
C TRP A 37 8.43 4.78 5.05
N SER A 38 7.26 4.51 5.67
CA SER A 38 6.13 3.92 4.95
C SER A 38 5.59 4.86 3.86
N SER A 39 5.52 6.17 4.13
CA SER A 39 5.11 7.17 3.13
C SER A 39 6.10 7.26 1.98
N VAL A 40 7.41 7.25 2.27
CA VAL A 40 8.48 7.24 1.26
C VAL A 40 8.41 5.97 0.42
N ALA A 41 8.30 4.81 1.07
CA ALA A 41 8.19 3.52 0.39
C ALA A 41 6.93 3.46 -0.51
N GLY A 42 5.81 4.02 -0.06
CA GLY A 42 4.59 4.12 -0.85
C GLY A 42 4.75 5.00 -2.09
N ALA A 43 5.38 6.18 -1.94
CA ALA A 43 5.70 7.07 -3.06
C ALA A 43 6.67 6.41 -4.06
N CYS A 44 7.70 5.70 -3.57
CA CYS A 44 8.63 4.94 -4.40
C CYS A 44 7.92 3.80 -5.16
N ALA A 45 7.06 3.03 -4.50
CA ALA A 45 6.30 1.96 -5.13
C ALA A 45 5.41 2.50 -6.27
N TRP A 46 4.77 3.64 -6.05
CA TRP A 46 3.99 4.31 -7.08
C TRP A 46 4.86 4.78 -8.26
N LEU A 47 6.00 5.44 -8.01
CA LEU A 47 6.93 5.87 -9.06
C LEU A 47 7.48 4.70 -9.88
N LEU A 48 7.73 3.57 -9.23
CA LEU A 48 8.15 2.34 -9.90
C LEU A 48 7.04 1.75 -10.78
N ALA A 49 5.79 1.75 -10.29
CA ALA A 49 4.63 1.31 -11.09
C ALA A 49 4.48 2.16 -12.35
N GLU A 50 4.52 3.48 -12.20
CA GLU A 50 4.38 4.43 -13.30
C GLU A 50 5.56 4.33 -14.28
N GLY A 51 6.79 4.21 -13.76
CA GLY A 51 7.99 4.00 -14.57
C GLY A 51 7.93 2.71 -15.38
N ALA A 52 7.52 1.61 -14.76
CA ALA A 52 7.35 0.32 -15.44
C ALA A 52 6.28 0.39 -16.53
N PHE A 53 5.12 1.01 -16.24
CA PHE A 53 4.05 1.20 -17.21
C PHE A 53 4.50 2.05 -18.40
N ARG A 54 5.24 3.14 -18.16
CA ARG A 54 5.82 3.98 -19.24
C ARG A 54 6.86 3.23 -20.07
N ILE A 55 7.74 2.45 -19.44
CA ILE A 55 8.70 1.60 -20.17
C ILE A 55 7.95 0.61 -21.05
N GLN A 56 6.92 -0.03 -20.52
CA GLN A 56 6.13 -1.00 -21.26
C GLN A 56 5.43 -0.35 -22.46
N SER A 57 4.75 0.78 -22.27
CA SER A 57 3.99 1.45 -23.33
C SER A 57 4.88 2.07 -24.40
N SER A 58 6.03 2.63 -24.03
CA SER A 58 6.92 3.32 -24.96
C SER A 58 7.96 2.43 -25.64
N LEU A 59 8.45 1.38 -24.97
CA LEU A 59 9.54 0.55 -25.49
C LEU A 59 9.07 -0.86 -25.87
N ILE A 60 8.22 -1.48 -25.07
CA ILE A 60 7.88 -2.91 -25.25
C ILE A 60 6.73 -3.07 -26.25
N MET A 61 5.65 -2.32 -26.05
CA MET A 61 4.42 -2.47 -26.81
C MET A 61 4.56 -2.11 -28.31
N PRO A 62 5.34 -1.10 -28.72
CA PRO A 62 5.59 -0.82 -30.13
C PRO A 62 6.33 -1.95 -30.85
N ARG A 63 7.22 -2.66 -30.13
CA ARG A 63 7.96 -3.81 -30.69
C ARG A 63 7.07 -5.04 -30.90
N LEU A 64 5.93 -5.10 -30.22
CA LEU A 64 4.93 -6.17 -30.33
C LEU A 64 3.77 -5.81 -31.27
N ALA A 65 3.89 -4.71 -32.03
CA ALA A 65 2.80 -4.16 -32.85
C ALA A 65 2.44 -4.99 -34.10
N GLY A 66 3.27 -5.96 -34.51
CA GLY A 66 2.97 -6.87 -35.62
C GLY A 66 1.87 -7.88 -35.31
N HIS A 67 1.10 -8.31 -36.33
CA HIS A 67 0.06 -9.34 -36.20
C HIS A 67 0.58 -10.68 -35.70
N GLU A 68 1.86 -10.95 -35.92
CA GLU A 68 2.54 -12.20 -35.52
C GLU A 68 2.71 -12.30 -33.99
N HIS A 69 2.48 -11.21 -33.25
CA HIS A 69 2.75 -11.09 -31.81
C HIS A 69 1.48 -10.87 -30.98
N GLU A 70 0.29 -11.18 -31.51
CA GLU A 70 -0.99 -10.88 -30.85
C GLU A 70 -1.10 -11.52 -29.45
N SER A 71 -0.78 -12.81 -29.32
CA SER A 71 -0.80 -13.50 -28.02
C SER A 71 0.25 -12.95 -27.05
N ALA A 72 1.45 -12.62 -27.55
CA ALA A 72 2.51 -12.02 -26.74
C ALA A 72 2.12 -10.62 -26.24
N ARG A 73 1.44 -9.83 -27.08
CA ARG A 73 0.91 -8.51 -26.72
C ARG A 73 -0.12 -8.60 -25.61
N LEU A 74 -1.04 -9.57 -25.69
CA LEU A 74 -2.02 -9.83 -24.64
C LEU A 74 -1.35 -10.19 -23.31
N ILE A 75 -0.42 -11.15 -23.32
CA ILE A 75 0.27 -11.60 -22.10
C ILE A 75 1.07 -10.46 -21.47
N VAL A 76 1.83 -9.70 -22.26
CA VAL A 76 2.61 -8.57 -21.76
C VAL A 76 1.69 -7.46 -21.25
N GLY A 77 0.56 -7.21 -21.92
CA GLY A 77 -0.49 -6.29 -21.45
C GLY A 77 -0.99 -6.66 -20.05
N MET A 78 -1.46 -7.91 -19.89
CA MET A 78 -1.96 -8.41 -18.60
C MET A 78 -0.90 -8.39 -17.51
N LEU A 79 0.34 -8.77 -17.83
CA LEU A 79 1.47 -8.71 -16.89
C LEU A 79 1.73 -7.27 -16.45
N GLY A 80 1.68 -6.34 -17.39
CA GLY A 80 1.82 -4.91 -17.13
C GLY A 80 0.79 -4.37 -16.16
N GLU A 81 -0.48 -4.67 -16.43
CA GLU A 81 -1.59 -4.29 -15.55
C GLU A 81 -1.43 -4.92 -14.16
N ALA A 82 -1.08 -6.21 -14.09
CA ALA A 82 -0.87 -6.89 -12.81
C ALA A 82 0.26 -6.26 -11.98
N VAL A 83 1.38 -5.91 -12.62
CA VAL A 83 2.50 -5.21 -11.96
C VAL A 83 2.09 -3.81 -11.52
N TYR A 84 1.40 -3.05 -12.38
CA TYR A 84 0.94 -1.70 -12.09
C TYR A 84 0.00 -1.67 -10.89
N PHE A 85 -1.06 -2.49 -10.92
CA PHE A 85 -2.03 -2.57 -9.81
C PHE A 85 -1.42 -3.20 -8.56
N GLY A 86 -0.52 -4.17 -8.69
CA GLY A 86 0.18 -4.78 -7.56
C GLY A 86 1.04 -3.77 -6.80
N LEU A 87 1.89 -3.02 -7.52
CA LEU A 87 2.73 -1.98 -6.93
C LEU A 87 1.90 -0.80 -6.41
N GLY A 88 0.87 -0.39 -7.15
CA GLY A 88 -0.07 0.66 -6.70
C GLY A 88 -0.79 0.27 -5.41
N GLY A 89 -1.25 -0.98 -5.31
CA GLY A 89 -1.90 -1.53 -4.11
C GLY A 89 -0.94 -1.56 -2.91
N ILE A 90 0.30 -1.98 -3.11
CA ILE A 90 1.34 -1.91 -2.06
C ILE A 90 1.55 -0.46 -1.60
N GLY A 91 1.60 0.50 -2.53
CA GLY A 91 1.73 1.91 -2.20
C GLY A 91 0.58 2.41 -1.31
N ILE A 92 -0.66 2.07 -1.65
CA ILE A 92 -1.85 2.41 -0.86
C ILE A 92 -1.79 1.78 0.54
N LEU A 93 -1.42 0.50 0.64
CA LEU A 93 -1.28 -0.19 1.93
C LEU A 93 -0.22 0.45 2.82
N LEU A 94 0.89 0.90 2.24
CA LEU A 94 1.95 1.60 2.96
C LEU A 94 1.51 2.99 3.45
N LEU A 95 0.65 3.68 2.70
CA LEU A 95 0.05 4.94 3.16
C LEU A 95 -0.93 4.71 4.33
N PHE A 96 -1.73 3.64 4.29
CA PHE A 96 -2.55 3.26 5.43
C PHE A 96 -1.71 2.85 6.64
N LEU A 97 -0.65 2.09 6.42
CA LEU A 97 0.31 1.76 7.47
C LEU A 97 0.91 3.03 8.06
N ALA A 98 1.29 4.01 7.23
CA ALA A 98 1.80 5.29 7.70
C ALA A 98 0.78 6.03 8.58
N ALA A 99 -0.49 6.04 8.18
CA ALA A 99 -1.56 6.69 8.93
C ALA A 99 -1.85 6.00 10.28
N VAL A 100 -1.69 4.68 10.36
CA VAL A 100 -1.97 3.90 11.59
C VAL A 100 -0.73 3.78 12.49
N ALA A 101 0.47 3.73 11.93
CA ALA A 101 1.72 3.54 12.69
C ALA A 101 2.05 4.73 13.60
N ASP A 102 1.48 5.91 13.32
CA ASP A 102 1.69 7.12 14.13
C ASP A 102 0.64 7.31 15.24
N ARG A 103 -0.19 6.30 15.51
CA ARG A 103 -1.11 6.37 16.64
C ARG A 103 -0.30 6.30 17.93
N ALA A 104 -0.17 7.44 18.61
CA ALA A 104 0.46 7.48 19.91
C ALA A 104 -0.33 6.55 20.88
N PRO A 105 0.35 5.71 21.68
CA PRO A 105 -0.30 4.79 22.61
C PRO A 105 -1.27 5.46 23.60
N ASN A 106 -1.17 6.78 23.76
CA ASN A 106 -1.87 7.59 24.74
C ASN A 106 -2.70 8.75 24.14
N SER A 107 -2.84 8.90 22.82
CA SER A 107 -3.60 10.04 22.26
C SER A 107 -5.12 9.85 22.38
N ASP A 108 -5.58 8.60 22.33
CA ASP A 108 -6.94 8.24 22.69
C ASP A 108 -6.87 7.60 24.10
N GLN A 109 -7.65 8.07 25.08
CA GLN A 109 -7.87 7.35 26.34
C GLN A 109 -8.56 5.98 26.14
N ARG A 110 -8.63 5.50 24.89
CA ARG A 110 -9.20 4.22 24.49
C ARG A 110 -8.09 3.18 24.56
N PRO A 111 -8.33 2.03 25.23
CA PRO A 111 -7.36 0.94 25.24
C PRO A 111 -6.99 0.56 23.81
N GLU A 112 -5.70 0.35 23.55
CA GLU A 112 -5.26 -0.16 22.25
C GLU A 112 -6.05 -1.43 21.90
N PRO A 113 -6.59 -1.54 20.67
CA PRO A 113 -7.45 -2.66 20.28
C PRO A 113 -6.79 -4.02 20.51
N VAL A 114 -5.47 -4.09 20.30
CA VAL A 114 -4.65 -5.29 20.51
C VAL A 114 -4.55 -5.64 21.99
N ALA A 115 -4.36 -4.65 22.87
CA ALA A 115 -4.34 -4.84 24.31
C ALA A 115 -5.72 -5.30 24.84
N LEU A 116 -6.81 -4.77 24.27
CA LEU A 116 -8.18 -5.17 24.61
C LEU A 116 -8.46 -6.62 24.18
N ALA A 117 -8.06 -6.99 22.95
CA ALA A 117 -8.17 -8.35 22.43
C ALA A 117 -7.37 -9.36 23.29
N GLY A 118 -6.14 -9.00 23.69
CA GLY A 118 -5.33 -9.83 24.59
C GLY A 118 -5.98 -10.04 25.96
N LYS A 119 -6.58 -8.99 26.55
CA LYS A 119 -7.32 -9.09 27.81
C LYS A 119 -8.55 -10.01 27.68
N LEU A 120 -9.33 -9.87 26.60
CA LEU A 120 -10.50 -10.70 26.33
C LEU A 120 -10.11 -12.16 26.10
N ALA A 121 -9.06 -12.43 25.34
CA ALA A 121 -8.54 -13.78 25.12
C ALA A 121 -8.09 -14.44 26.43
N GLY A 122 -7.36 -13.71 27.29
CA GLY A 122 -6.94 -14.21 28.59
C GLY A 122 -8.11 -14.46 29.57
N GLN A 123 -9.19 -13.67 29.50
CA GLN A 123 -10.41 -13.92 30.26
C GLN A 123 -11.18 -15.14 29.73
N ALA A 124 -11.34 -15.26 28.42
CA ALA A 124 -11.97 -16.41 27.78
C ALA A 124 -11.21 -17.71 28.12
N TRP A 125 -9.88 -17.70 28.05
CA TRP A 125 -9.04 -18.86 28.39
C TRP A 125 -9.21 -19.31 29.84
N ARG A 126 -9.26 -18.35 30.79
CA ARG A 126 -9.52 -18.65 32.21
C ARG A 126 -10.90 -19.26 32.43
N TYR A 127 -11.91 -18.77 31.71
CA TYR A 127 -13.26 -19.33 31.79
C TYR A 127 -13.30 -20.77 31.26
N TYR A 128 -12.72 -21.03 30.09
CA TYR A 128 -12.68 -22.37 29.50
C TYR A 128 -11.85 -23.35 30.32
N SER A 129 -10.68 -22.94 30.81
CA SER A 129 -9.83 -23.80 31.66
C SER A 129 -10.52 -24.16 32.99
N ALA A 130 -11.18 -23.21 33.64
CA ALA A 130 -11.96 -23.47 34.85
C ALA A 130 -13.15 -24.41 34.61
N ARG A 131 -13.85 -24.25 33.48
CA ARG A 131 -14.94 -25.16 33.09
C ARG A 131 -14.43 -26.58 32.82
N ASN A 132 -13.30 -26.71 32.13
CA ASN A 132 -12.71 -28.00 31.79
C ASN A 132 -12.18 -28.74 33.04
N GLN A 133 -11.65 -28.02 34.04
CA GLN A 133 -11.24 -28.60 35.32
C GLN A 133 -12.42 -29.10 36.16
N ARG A 134 -13.57 -28.41 36.11
CA ARG A 134 -14.80 -28.87 36.79
C ARG A 134 -15.40 -30.10 36.11
N GLY A 135 -15.43 -30.12 34.78
CA GLY A 135 -15.90 -31.29 34.01
C GLY A 135 -15.01 -32.53 34.12
N ARG A 136 -13.77 -32.39 34.61
CA ARG A 136 -12.86 -33.51 34.89
C ARG A 136 -12.96 -34.07 36.32
N ARG A 137 -13.68 -33.38 37.21
CA ARG A 137 -13.82 -33.75 38.64
C ARG A 137 -15.22 -34.23 39.02
N GLY A 138 -16.20 -34.12 38.12
CA GLY A 138 -17.51 -34.76 38.24
C GLY A 138 -17.58 -35.94 37.29
#